data_AF-A0AAD1LV27-F1
#
_entry.id   AF-A0AAD1LV27-F1
#
_cell.length_a   1.000
_cell.length_b   1.000
_cell.length_c   1.000
_cell.angle_alpha   90.00
_cell.angle_beta   90.00
_cell.angle_gamma   90.00
#
_symmetry.space_group_name_H-M   'P 1'
#
loop_
_entity.id
_entity.type
_entity.pdbx_description
1 polymer ?
#
loop_
_entity_poly.entity_id
_entity_poly.type
_entity_poly.pdbx_seq_one_letter_code
_entity_poly.pdbx_strand_id
1 'polypeptide(L)' 'MRNFKRLALVVLALLVASAIVLFVLENNQSVALLFLGWSAPQLPVSVFVILALLAGMMFGPLLAWFVGARRRLK' A
#
# COMPACT_ATOMS: atom_id res chain seq x y z
N MET A 1 -11.61 -21.05 21.60
CA MET A 1 -10.96 -19.76 21.27
C MET A 1 -10.07 -19.80 20.01
N ARG A 2 -9.26 -20.84 19.76
CA ARG A 2 -8.39 -20.94 18.55
C ARG A 2 -9.15 -20.90 17.23
N ASN A 3 -10.28 -21.61 17.14
CA ASN A 3 -11.09 -21.66 15.92
C ASN A 3 -11.81 -20.33 15.65
N PHE A 4 -12.25 -19.63 16.69
CA PHE A 4 -12.85 -18.30 16.57
C PHE A 4 -11.82 -17.26 16.10
N LYS A 5 -10.59 -17.28 16.64
CA LYS A 5 -9.49 -16.44 16.14
C LYS A 5 -9.17 -16.72 14.67
N ARG A 6 -9.15 -18.00 14.27
CA ARG A 6 -8.93 -18.40 12.87
C ARG A 6 -10.06 -17.91 11.96
N LEU A 7 -11.32 -18.05 12.38
CA LEU A 7 -12.47 -17.55 11.65
C LEU A 7 -12.39 -16.02 11.49
N ALA A 8 -12.09 -15.29 12.57
CA ALA A 8 -11.93 -13.84 12.53
C ALA A 8 -10.81 -13.41 11.57
N LEU A 9 -9.67 -14.11 11.54
CA LEU A 9 -8.59 -13.84 10.59
C LEU A 9 -9.01 -14.09 9.14
N VAL A 10 -9.75 -15.17 8.88
CA VAL A 10 -10.28 -15.46 7.54
C VAL A 10 -11.27 -14.38 7.11
N VAL A 11 -12.19 -13.98 7.99
CA VAL A 11 -13.14 -12.90 7.71
C VAL A 11 -12.43 -11.59 7.44
N LEU A 12 -11.42 -11.23 8.26
CA LEU A 12 -10.62 -10.03 8.03
C LEU A 12 -9.89 -10.09 6.69
N ALA A 13 -9.27 -11.21 6.35
CA ALA A 13 -8.59 -11.39 5.07
C ALA A 13 -9.57 -11.25 3.89
N LEU A 14 -10.78 -11.81 3.99
CA LEU A 14 -11.82 -11.66 2.99
C LEU A 14 -12.27 -10.19 2.86
N LEU A 15 -12.48 -9.49 3.97
CA LEU A 15 -12.83 -8.07 3.95
C LEU A 15 -11.74 -7.22 3.29
N VAL A 16 -10.48 -7.48 3.60
CA VAL A 16 -9.34 -6.80 2.98
C VAL A 16 -9.29 -7.10 1.48
N ALA A 17 -9.45 -8.37 1.08
CA ALA A 17 -9.48 -8.75 -0.32
C ALA A 17 -10.63 -8.07 -1.08
N SER A 18 -11.84 -8.06 -0.51
CA SER A 18 -12.99 -7.35 -1.08
C SER A 18 -12.74 -5.85 -1.19
N ALA A 19 -12.14 -5.22 -0.18
CA ALA A 19 -11.79 -3.81 -0.21
C ALA A 19 -10.79 -3.51 -1.34
N ILE A 20 -9.78 -4.36 -1.54
CA ILE A 20 -8.81 -4.22 -2.63
C ILE A 20 -9.52 -4.33 -3.99
N VAL A 21 -10.38 -5.33 -4.18
CA VAL A 21 -11.12 -5.52 -5.43
C VAL A 21 -11.99 -4.30 -5.73
N LEU A 22 -12.79 -3.85 -4.76
CA LEU A 22 -13.64 -2.66 -4.92
C LEU A 22 -12.81 -1.42 -5.20
N PHE A 23 -11.70 -1.23 -4.51
CA PHE A 23 -10.79 -0.12 -4.74
C PHE A 23 -10.24 -0.10 -6.17
N VAL A 24 -9.79 -1.26 -6.67
CA VAL A 24 -9.27 -1.40 -8.04
C VAL A 24 -10.35 -1.13 -9.07
N LEU A 25 -11.56 -1.65 -8.87
CA LEU A 25 -12.68 -1.47 -9.79
C LEU A 25 -13.15 -0.01 -9.84
N GLU A 26 -13.33 0.61 -8.68
CA GLU A 26 -13.77 2.01 -8.57
C GLU A 26 -12.75 2.98 -9.15
N ASN A 27 -11.45 2.64 -9.05
CA ASN A 27 -10.35 3.48 -9.52
C ASN A 27 -9.69 2.89 -10.78
N ASN A 28 -10.48 2.25 -11.66
CA ASN A 28 -9.99 1.69 -12.92
C ASN A 28 -9.84 2.73 -14.06
N GLN A 29 -9.84 4.02 -13.72
CA GLN A 29 -9.67 5.10 -14.69
C GLN A 29 -8.19 5.23 -15.07
N SER A 30 -7.90 5.14 -16.37
CA SER A 30 -6.53 5.31 -16.88
C SER A 30 -6.10 6.77 -16.80
N VAL A 31 -5.02 7.03 -16.08
CA VAL A 31 -4.40 8.36 -15.94
C VAL A 31 -2.91 8.30 -16.23
N ALA A 32 -2.34 9.41 -16.68
CA ALA A 32 -0.90 9.59 -16.77
C ALA A 32 -0.44 10.56 -15.67
N LEU A 33 0.59 10.17 -14.92
CA LEU A 33 1.24 11.08 -13.99
C LEU A 33 2.21 11.99 -14.73
N LEU A 34 2.10 13.30 -14.50
CA LEU A 34 3.07 14.28 -14.98
C LEU A 34 4.03 14.63 -13.85
N PHE A 35 5.33 14.50 -14.12
CA PHE A 35 6.38 14.87 -13.19
C PHE A 35 7.44 15.68 -13.91
N LEU A 36 7.65 16.94 -13.48
CA LEU A 36 8.62 17.86 -14.10
C LEU A 36 8.46 17.98 -15.63
N GLY A 37 7.22 17.91 -16.14
CA GLY A 37 6.91 17.97 -17.58
C GLY A 37 7.04 16.63 -18.31
N TRP A 38 7.49 15.57 -17.65
CA TRP A 38 7.58 14.22 -18.22
C TRP A 38 6.33 13.43 -17.86
N SER A 39 5.75 12.74 -18.84
CA SER A 39 4.58 11.88 -18.64
C SER A 39 5.00 10.45 -18.37
N ALA A 40 4.47 9.87 -17.30
CA ALA A 40 4.50 8.43 -17.08
C ALA A 40 3.56 7.69 -18.06
N PRO A 41 3.72 6.37 -18.24
CA PRO A 41 2.74 5.53 -18.92
C PRO A 41 1.36 5.65 -18.29
N GLN A 42 0.32 5.56 -19.14
CA GLN A 42 -1.06 5.56 -18.67
C GLN A 42 -1.37 4.25 -17.95
N LEU A 43 -1.72 4.35 -16.67
CA LEU A 43 -2.12 3.22 -15.84
C LEU A 43 -3.37 3.60 -15.03
N PRO A 44 -4.14 2.62 -14.55
CA PRO A 44 -5.24 2.89 -13.63
C PRO A 44 -4.77 3.62 -12.37
N VAL A 45 -5.57 4.57 -11.88
CA VAL A 45 -5.31 5.30 -10.62
C VAL A 45 -4.99 4.32 -9.47
N SER A 46 -5.73 3.21 -9.41
CA SER A 46 -5.53 2.17 -8.40
C SER A 46 -4.10 1.64 -8.34
N VAL A 47 -3.43 1.47 -9.49
CA VAL A 47 -2.05 0.96 -9.56
C VAL A 47 -1.09 1.94 -8.90
N PHE A 48 -1.20 3.23 -9.21
CA PHE A 48 -0.33 4.25 -8.62
C PHE A 48 -0.49 4.35 -7.11
N VAL A 49 -1.73 4.33 -6.62
CA VAL A 49 -2.01 4.42 -5.18
C VAL A 49 -1.52 3.18 -4.42
N ILE A 50 -1.73 1.97 -4.97
CA ILE A 50 -1.24 0.73 -4.36
C ILE A 50 0.30 0.73 -4.32
N LEU A 51 0.97 1.13 -5.39
CA LEU A 51 2.43 1.22 -5.42
C LEU A 51 2.95 2.24 -4.38
N ALA A 52 2.31 3.41 -4.27
CA ALA A 52 2.67 4.41 -3.27
C ALA A 52 2.47 3.89 -1.84
N LEU A 53 1.37 3.17 -1.57
CA LEU A 53 1.09 2.55 -0.28
C LEU A 53 2.17 1.52 0.08
N LEU A 54 2.47 0.60 -0.84
CA LEU A 54 3.49 -0.43 -0.65
C LEU A 54 4.88 0.18 -0.45
N ALA A 55 5.24 1.18 -1.26
CA ALA A 55 6.47 1.92 -1.10
C ALA A 55 6.54 2.59 0.28
N GLY A 56 5.47 3.28 0.71
CA GLY A 56 5.39 3.89 2.03
C GLY A 56 5.53 2.89 3.18
N MET A 57 4.91 1.71 3.06
CA MET A 57 5.03 0.62 4.03
C MET A 57 6.45 0.07 4.13
N MET A 58 7.21 0.05 3.03
CA MET A 58 8.63 -0.33 3.03
C MET A 58 9.52 0.78 3.58
N PHE A 59 9.32 2.02 3.14
CA PHE A 59 10.16 3.16 3.53
C PHE A 59 9.96 3.56 5.00
N GLY A 60 8.76 3.44 5.56
CA GLY A 60 8.48 3.80 6.95
C GLY A 60 9.40 3.12 7.98
N PRO A 61 9.47 1.78 8.02
CA PRO A 61 10.37 1.04 8.89
C PRO A 61 11.85 1.33 8.62
N LEU A 62 12.25 1.48 7.35
CA LEU A 62 13.63 1.80 6.97
C LEU A 62 14.07 3.16 7.53
N LEU A 63 13.21 4.17 7.41
CA LEU A 63 13.45 5.51 7.96
C LEU A 63 13.47 5.48 9.49
N ALA A 64 12.53 4.78 10.13
CA ALA A 64 12.50 4.62 11.58
C ALA A 64 13.78 3.94 12.09
N TRP A 65 14.25 2.90 11.40
CA TRP A 65 15.49 2.22 11.73
C TRP A 65 16.71 3.13 11.56
N PHE A 66 16.81 3.87 10.45
CA PHE A 66 17.93 4.78 10.20
C PHE A 66 18.03 5.88 11.28
N VAL A 67 16.91 6.51 11.64
CA VAL A 67 16.89 7.52 12.71
C VAL A 67 17.19 6.89 14.08
N GLY A 68 16.63 5.71 14.37
CA GLY A 68 16.90 4.98 15.61
C GLY A 68 18.36 4.54 15.76
N ALA A 69 18.99 4.07 14.68
CA ALA A 69 20.40 3.69 14.64
C ALA A 69 21.29 4.89 14.96
N ARG A 70 20.99 6.07 14.40
CA ARG A 70 21.73 7.30 14.68
C ARG A 70 21.65 7.76 16.14
N ARG A 71 20.56 7.42 16.85
CA ARG A 71 20.38 7.71 18.28
C ARG A 71 21.13 6.73 19.20
N ARG A 72 21.43 5.52 18.73
CA ARG A 72 22.21 4.52 19.49
C ARG A 72 23.73 4.68 19.34
N LEU A 73 24.17 5.39 18.29
CA LEU A 73 25.57 5.68 18.00
C LEU A 73 26.06 7.00 18.62
N LYS A 74 25.16 7.79 19.21
CA LYS A 74 25.47 8.94 20.07
C LYS A 74 25.27 8.52 21.52
#